data_AF-A0A0F0H3U9-F1
#
_entry.id   AF-A0A0F0H3U9-F1
#
_cell.length_a   1.000
_cell.length_b   1.000
_cell.length_c   1.000
_cell.angle_alpha   90.00
_cell.angle_beta   90.00
_cell.angle_gamma   90.00
#
_symmetry.space_group_name_H-M   'P 1'
#
loop_
_entity.id
_entity.type
_entity.pdbx_description
1 polymer ?
#
loop_
_entity_poly.entity_id
_entity_poly.type
_entity_poly.pdbx_seq_one_letter_code
_entity_poly.pdbx_strand_id
1 'polypeptide(L)'
;MTPFPGGVGISGLRVYDWPTVDGVCGGSPHVHLTCAECYYVIGGQGSVQTLTRRGFASTPLREGTVAWFTPGTIHRLVNDGDLRILVVMQNSGLPEAGDAVFTFPPAVLSDADSYAAHAQASDESSARQRRDLALEGFLELRKRVEAGEDALDGFYRSAVRLKQGVLDDWEKRWRSGALASAERTGEHLDLLRGGDIGHLADADIHVMRAEGPQRFGMCGRLDVHDPADGQSPH
;
A
#
# COMPACT_ATOMS: atom_id res chain seq x y z
N MET A 1 9.64 -21.54 6.01
CA MET A 1 9.96 -20.24 5.38
C MET A 1 10.18 -19.24 6.49
N THR A 2 11.34 -18.57 6.50
CA THR A 2 11.62 -17.50 7.47
C THR A 2 10.83 -16.26 7.06
N PRO A 3 9.93 -15.74 7.91
CA PRO A 3 9.15 -14.56 7.55
C PRO A 3 10.07 -13.33 7.44
N PHE A 4 9.71 -12.40 6.57
CA PHE A 4 10.38 -11.09 6.54
C PHE A 4 10.25 -10.40 7.91
N PRO A 5 11.23 -9.60 8.35
CA PRO A 5 11.21 -9.00 9.68
C PRO A 5 9.88 -8.35 10.05
N GLY A 6 9.31 -8.75 11.18
CA GLY A 6 8.04 -8.21 11.70
C GLY A 6 6.80 -8.50 10.85
N GLY A 7 6.91 -9.38 9.84
CA GLY A 7 5.83 -9.65 8.91
C GLY A 7 5.42 -8.41 8.10
N VAL A 8 6.36 -7.52 7.76
CA VAL A 8 6.11 -6.41 6.82
C VAL A 8 6.38 -6.84 5.38
N GLY A 9 5.82 -6.10 4.42
CA GLY A 9 6.21 -6.15 3.01
C GLY A 9 6.97 -4.90 2.61
N ILE A 10 7.80 -4.99 1.58
CA ILE A 10 8.48 -3.83 0.99
C ILE A 10 8.32 -3.81 -0.52
N SER A 11 8.37 -2.63 -1.12
CA SER A 11 8.45 -2.47 -2.57
C SER A 11 9.22 -1.22 -2.95
N GLY A 12 10.04 -1.32 -3.99
CA GLY A 12 10.59 -0.15 -4.66
C GLY A 12 9.52 0.48 -5.53
N LEU A 13 9.31 1.78 -5.41
CA LEU A 13 8.27 2.52 -6.14
C LEU A 13 8.91 3.66 -6.92
N ARG A 14 8.66 3.69 -8.23
CA ARG A 14 8.84 4.88 -9.07
C ARG A 14 7.47 5.43 -9.43
N VAL A 15 7.12 6.59 -8.88
CA VAL A 15 5.79 7.20 -9.07
C VAL A 15 5.57 7.48 -10.55
N TYR A 16 4.33 7.28 -11.04
CA TYR A 16 4.02 7.55 -12.44
C TYR A 16 4.37 8.99 -12.81
N ASP A 17 4.92 9.12 -14.01
CA ASP A 17 5.44 10.35 -14.61
C ASP A 17 4.53 10.89 -15.72
N TRP A 18 3.35 10.27 -15.92
CA TRP A 18 2.39 10.69 -16.92
C TRP A 18 1.40 11.71 -16.34
N PRO A 19 1.01 12.75 -17.09
CA PRO A 19 -0.02 13.67 -16.67
C PRO A 19 -1.34 12.94 -16.44
N THR A 20 -2.12 13.43 -15.47
CA THR A 20 -3.45 12.92 -15.13
C THR A 20 -4.53 13.94 -15.50
N VAL A 21 -5.80 13.65 -15.21
CA VAL A 21 -6.95 14.51 -15.59
C VAL A 21 -6.92 15.92 -14.98
N ASP A 22 -6.14 16.15 -13.91
CA ASP A 22 -5.93 17.49 -13.31
C ASP A 22 -4.63 18.17 -13.76
N GLY A 23 -3.93 17.59 -14.74
CA GLY A 23 -2.70 18.13 -15.31
C GLY A 23 -1.41 17.83 -14.54
N VAL A 24 -1.48 17.21 -13.35
CA VAL A 24 -0.27 16.80 -12.61
C VAL A 24 0.08 15.34 -12.85
N CYS A 25 1.36 14.97 -12.74
CA CYS A 25 1.81 13.59 -12.83
C CYS A 25 1.65 12.89 -11.48
N GLY A 26 1.22 11.62 -11.47
CA GLY A 26 1.07 10.91 -10.20
C GLY A 26 0.30 9.60 -10.27
N GLY A 27 0.03 9.08 -9.07
CA GLY A 27 -0.62 7.81 -8.80
C GLY A 27 -2.14 7.83 -8.76
N SER A 28 -2.72 6.64 -8.59
CA SER A 28 -4.16 6.43 -8.38
C SER A 28 -4.49 6.72 -6.90
N PRO A 29 -5.41 7.64 -6.58
CA PRO A 29 -5.80 7.83 -5.19
C PRO A 29 -6.54 6.61 -4.64
N HIS A 30 -6.18 6.20 -3.42
CA HIS A 30 -6.75 5.01 -2.79
C HIS A 30 -6.66 5.09 -1.26
N VAL A 31 -7.37 4.18 -0.59
CA VAL A 31 -7.38 4.02 0.86
C VAL A 31 -7.01 2.60 1.24
N HIS A 32 -6.29 2.42 2.35
CA HIS A 32 -6.17 1.11 3.01
C HIS A 32 -7.22 0.97 4.10
N LEU A 33 -7.87 -0.18 4.16
CA LEU A 33 -8.93 -0.45 5.12
C LEU A 33 -8.41 -1.01 6.45
N THR A 34 -7.27 -1.71 6.45
CA THR A 34 -6.77 -2.43 7.64
C THR A 34 -5.31 -2.16 7.94
N CYS A 35 -4.47 -1.96 6.92
CA CYS A 35 -3.03 -1.80 7.07
C CYS A 35 -2.59 -0.33 7.09
N ALA A 36 -1.56 -0.05 7.89
CA ALA A 36 -0.75 1.15 7.69
C ALA A 36 0.27 0.94 6.56
N GLU A 37 0.66 2.05 5.93
CA GLU A 37 1.71 2.11 4.93
C GLU A 37 2.66 3.27 5.26
N CYS A 38 3.94 3.08 4.95
CA CYS A 38 5.01 4.03 5.18
C CYS A 38 5.84 4.22 3.91
N TYR A 39 6.19 5.46 3.63
CA TYR A 39 7.08 5.88 2.56
C TYR A 39 8.39 6.36 3.14
N TYR A 40 9.49 5.85 2.61
CA TYR A 40 10.81 6.45 2.73
C TYR A 40 11.26 6.92 1.34
N VAL A 41 11.41 8.22 1.14
CA VAL A 41 11.80 8.77 -0.16
C VAL A 41 13.30 8.55 -0.37
N ILE A 42 13.66 7.81 -1.43
CA ILE A 42 15.05 7.46 -1.77
C ILE A 42 15.62 8.33 -2.91
N GLY A 43 14.80 9.19 -3.52
CA GLY A 43 15.27 10.14 -4.52
C GLY A 43 14.15 10.87 -5.24
N GLY A 44 14.52 11.91 -5.98
CA GLY A 44 13.56 12.78 -6.69
C GLY A 44 12.74 13.66 -5.75
N GLN A 45 11.64 14.19 -6.27
CA GLN A 45 10.77 15.13 -5.56
C GLN A 45 9.30 15.03 -5.99
N GLY A 46 8.40 15.40 -5.08
CA GLY A 46 6.98 15.48 -5.35
C GLY A 46 6.18 15.82 -4.10
N SER A 47 4.97 15.28 -3.99
CA SER A 47 4.16 15.40 -2.78
C SER A 47 3.26 14.18 -2.57
N VAL A 48 2.83 13.96 -1.32
CA VAL A 48 1.70 13.09 -1.01
C VAL A 48 0.50 13.96 -0.66
N GLN A 49 -0.55 13.83 -1.45
CA GLN A 49 -1.86 14.38 -1.17
C GLN A 49 -2.62 13.40 -0.29
N THR A 50 -3.22 13.88 0.79
CA THR A 50 -4.02 13.06 1.71
C THR A 50 -5.39 13.69 1.91
N LEU A 51 -6.41 12.85 2.10
CA LEU A 51 -7.75 13.24 2.44
C LEU A 51 -8.24 12.39 3.61
N THR A 52 -8.62 13.05 4.69
CA THR A 52 -9.21 12.43 5.89
C THR A 52 -10.44 13.22 6.31
N ARG A 53 -11.15 12.78 7.37
CA ARG A 53 -12.23 13.58 7.97
C ARG A 53 -11.76 14.95 8.48
N ARG A 54 -10.44 15.16 8.67
CA ARG A 54 -9.86 16.46 9.04
C ARG A 54 -9.67 17.40 7.85
N GLY A 55 -9.90 16.92 6.63
CA GLY A 55 -9.71 17.67 5.40
C GLY A 55 -8.57 17.15 4.52
N PHE A 56 -8.29 17.93 3.49
CA PHE A 56 -7.22 17.70 2.52
C PHE A 56 -5.90 18.31 3.01
N ALA A 57 -4.79 17.62 2.76
CA ALA A 57 -3.46 18.17 2.92
C ALA A 57 -2.53 17.69 1.80
N SER A 58 -1.58 18.53 1.39
CA SER A 58 -0.48 18.14 0.49
C SER A 58 0.84 18.30 1.22
N THR A 59 1.60 17.21 1.36
CA THR A 59 2.86 17.17 2.08
C THR A 59 4.01 17.01 1.09
N PRO A 60 4.97 17.95 1.00
CA PRO A 60 6.13 17.84 0.13
C PRO A 60 6.99 16.62 0.46
N LEU A 61 7.47 15.95 -0.58
CA LEU A 61 8.34 14.78 -0.51
C LEU A 61 9.67 15.07 -1.22
N ARG A 62 10.76 14.80 -0.52
CA ARG A 62 12.14 14.82 -1.03
C ARG A 62 12.95 13.73 -0.35
N GLU A 63 14.11 13.38 -0.90
CA GLU A 63 14.99 12.36 -0.33
C GLU A 63 15.17 12.48 1.19
N GLY A 64 15.04 11.35 1.90
CA GLY A 64 15.08 11.26 3.36
C GLY A 64 13.76 11.60 4.07
N THR A 65 12.72 12.02 3.34
CA THR A 65 11.38 12.21 3.93
C THR A 65 10.76 10.87 4.29
N VAL A 66 10.26 10.77 5.52
CA VAL A 66 9.44 9.64 5.98
C VAL A 66 8.02 10.12 6.21
N ALA A 67 7.06 9.44 5.59
CA ALA A 67 5.63 9.70 5.78
C ALA A 67 4.91 8.38 5.97
N TRP A 68 4.10 8.25 7.01
CA TRP A 68 3.26 7.08 7.22
C TRP A 68 1.80 7.51 7.41
N PHE A 69 0.89 6.63 7.07
CA PHE A 69 -0.53 6.89 7.23
C PHE A 69 -1.26 5.62 7.67
N THR A 70 -2.29 5.82 8.47
CA THR A 70 -3.10 4.76 9.06
C THR A 70 -4.32 4.46 8.19
N PRO A 71 -4.98 3.30 8.40
CA PRO A 71 -6.21 2.95 7.71
C PRO A 71 -7.23 4.09 7.68
N GLY A 72 -7.95 4.19 6.57
CA GLY A 72 -8.90 5.28 6.32
C GLY A 72 -8.28 6.54 5.71
N THR A 73 -6.95 6.66 5.65
CA THR A 73 -6.31 7.79 4.94
C THR A 73 -6.34 7.55 3.45
N ILE A 74 -7.15 8.34 2.73
CA ILE A 74 -7.05 8.38 1.27
C ILE A 74 -5.78 9.14 0.92
N HIS A 75 -4.96 8.61 0.03
CA HIS A 75 -3.73 9.25 -0.37
C HIS A 75 -3.44 9.08 -1.86
N ARG A 76 -2.67 10.02 -2.41
CA ARG A 76 -2.21 10.06 -3.81
C ARG A 76 -0.80 10.64 -3.84
N LEU A 77 0.13 9.95 -4.50
CA LEU A 77 1.44 10.51 -4.81
C LEU A 77 1.40 11.37 -6.07
N VAL A 78 2.04 12.54 -6.00
CA VAL A 78 2.28 13.47 -7.11
C VAL A 78 3.79 13.48 -7.40
N ASN A 79 4.15 13.38 -8.67
CA ASN A 79 5.53 13.33 -9.14
C ASN A 79 5.93 14.67 -9.77
N ASP A 80 6.79 15.41 -9.09
CA ASP A 80 7.32 16.70 -9.56
C ASP A 80 8.76 16.56 -10.11
N GLY A 81 9.26 15.33 -10.24
CA GLY A 81 10.61 15.05 -10.75
C GLY A 81 11.18 13.74 -10.20
N ASP A 82 11.10 12.67 -10.99
CA ASP A 82 11.68 11.35 -10.73
C ASP A 82 11.49 10.81 -9.29
N LEU A 83 10.28 10.98 -8.72
CA LEU A 83 10.00 10.56 -7.35
C LEU A 83 10.14 9.04 -7.17
N ARG A 84 11.09 8.64 -6.32
CA ARG A 84 11.42 7.25 -5.99
C ARG A 84 11.29 7.01 -4.48
N ILE A 85 10.61 5.94 -4.10
CA ILE A 85 10.21 5.65 -2.73
C ILE A 85 10.47 4.17 -2.42
N LEU A 86 10.96 3.87 -1.22
CA LEU A 86 10.82 2.55 -0.60
C LEU A 86 9.52 2.54 0.20
N VAL A 87 8.58 1.69 -0.20
CA VAL A 87 7.30 1.51 0.49
C VAL A 87 7.45 0.39 1.50
N VAL A 88 7.00 0.61 2.74
CA VAL A 88 6.91 -0.38 3.80
C VAL A 88 5.44 -0.59 4.16
N MET A 89 4.99 -1.82 4.05
CA MET A 89 3.58 -2.20 4.16
C MET A 89 3.36 -3.15 5.32
N GLN A 90 2.33 -2.90 6.13
CA GLN A 90 1.96 -3.82 7.21
C GLN A 90 1.40 -5.14 6.63
N ASN A 91 1.49 -6.22 7.43
CA ASN A 91 0.89 -7.53 7.15
C ASN A 91 1.33 -8.13 5.80
N SER A 92 2.64 -8.16 5.59
CA SER A 92 3.30 -8.81 4.45
C SER A 92 2.81 -8.30 3.10
N GLY A 93 2.58 -6.98 2.97
CA GLY A 93 2.09 -6.39 1.73
C GLY A 93 0.61 -6.62 1.47
N LEU A 94 -0.20 -6.83 2.52
CA LEU A 94 -1.67 -6.87 2.39
C LEU A 94 -2.27 -5.63 1.66
N PRO A 95 -1.70 -4.41 1.78
CA PRO A 95 -1.94 -3.31 0.86
C PRO A 95 -2.11 -3.69 -0.61
N GLU A 96 -1.13 -4.39 -1.17
CA GLU A 96 -1.14 -4.84 -2.56
C GLU A 96 -1.97 -6.11 -2.77
N ALA A 97 -2.13 -6.92 -1.72
CA ALA A 97 -2.96 -8.13 -1.76
C ALA A 97 -4.46 -7.86 -1.54
N GLY A 98 -4.86 -6.58 -1.43
CA GLY A 98 -6.23 -6.18 -1.70
C GLY A 98 -6.98 -5.48 -0.58
N ASP A 99 -6.34 -5.03 0.50
CA ASP A 99 -7.01 -4.13 1.47
C ASP A 99 -7.14 -2.69 0.99
N ALA A 100 -6.48 -2.37 -0.14
CA ALA A 100 -6.61 -1.10 -0.82
C ALA A 100 -7.91 -1.01 -1.63
N VAL A 101 -8.53 0.17 -1.60
CA VAL A 101 -9.70 0.52 -2.41
C VAL A 101 -9.47 1.85 -3.13
N PHE A 102 -9.63 1.87 -4.45
CA PHE A 102 -9.55 3.09 -5.25
C PHE A 102 -10.75 4.00 -4.99
N THR A 103 -10.52 5.31 -5.08
CA THR A 103 -11.59 6.31 -4.96
C THR A 103 -12.39 6.46 -6.25
N PHE A 104 -12.86 5.35 -6.83
CA PHE A 104 -13.71 5.39 -8.01
C PHE A 104 -15.05 6.08 -7.74
N PRO A 105 -15.76 6.57 -8.78
CA PRO A 105 -17.10 7.12 -8.63
C PRO A 105 -18.10 6.13 -8.01
N PRO A 106 -19.16 6.61 -7.32
CA PRO A 106 -20.11 5.75 -6.61
C PRO A 106 -20.74 4.64 -7.47
N ALA A 107 -21.01 4.91 -8.76
CA ALA A 107 -21.60 3.93 -9.68
C ALA A 107 -20.69 2.70 -9.90
N VAL A 108 -19.37 2.88 -9.84
CA VAL A 108 -18.39 1.79 -9.93
C VAL A 108 -18.24 1.09 -8.59
N LEU A 109 -18.23 1.85 -7.47
CA LEU A 109 -18.14 1.28 -6.12
C LEU A 109 -19.39 0.49 -5.68
N SER A 110 -20.53 0.66 -6.36
CA SER A 110 -21.75 -0.09 -6.08
C SER A 110 -21.80 -1.49 -6.70
N ASP A 111 -20.90 -1.80 -7.63
CA ASP A 111 -20.88 -3.07 -8.37
C ASP A 111 -19.48 -3.71 -8.29
N ALA A 112 -19.41 -4.90 -7.70
CA ALA A 112 -18.15 -5.59 -7.46
C ALA A 112 -17.45 -6.00 -8.78
N ASP A 113 -18.21 -6.39 -9.80
CA ASP A 113 -17.63 -6.81 -11.08
C ASP A 113 -17.11 -5.61 -11.86
N SER A 114 -17.89 -4.51 -11.88
CA SER A 114 -17.44 -3.23 -12.45
C SER A 114 -16.20 -2.70 -11.73
N TYR A 115 -16.17 -2.75 -10.40
CA TYR A 115 -15.00 -2.37 -9.62
C TYR A 115 -13.77 -3.21 -10.01
N ALA A 116 -13.90 -4.53 -10.05
CA ALA A 116 -12.81 -5.42 -10.39
C ALA A 116 -12.25 -5.15 -11.79
N ALA A 117 -13.12 -4.92 -12.78
CA ALA A 117 -12.72 -4.62 -14.15
C ALA A 117 -11.88 -3.33 -14.25
N HIS A 118 -12.26 -2.28 -13.52
CA HIS A 118 -11.52 -1.01 -13.53
C HIS A 118 -10.30 -0.99 -12.62
N ALA A 119 -10.25 -1.85 -11.60
CA ALA A 119 -9.14 -1.93 -10.64
C ALA A 119 -7.90 -2.64 -11.20
N GLN A 120 -8.06 -3.48 -12.23
CA GLN A 120 -6.94 -4.21 -12.85
C GLN A 120 -6.09 -3.29 -13.74
N ALA A 121 -4.77 -3.53 -13.72
CA ALA A 121 -3.81 -2.83 -14.56
C ALA A 121 -2.71 -3.81 -15.02
N SER A 122 -2.86 -4.34 -16.25
CA SER A 122 -1.90 -5.27 -16.87
C SER A 122 -0.88 -4.54 -17.75
N ASP A 123 -1.20 -3.33 -18.18
CA ASP A 123 -0.40 -2.52 -19.09
C ASP A 123 -0.53 -1.03 -18.75
N GLU A 124 0.23 -0.19 -19.45
CA GLU A 124 0.20 1.26 -19.25
C GLU A 124 -1.19 1.87 -19.52
N SER A 125 -1.93 1.37 -20.52
CA SER A 125 -3.24 1.90 -20.89
C SER A 125 -4.25 1.69 -19.75
N SER A 126 -4.37 0.45 -19.27
CA SER A 126 -5.21 0.08 -18.14
C SER A 126 -4.76 0.77 -16.84
N ALA A 127 -3.46 0.91 -16.61
CA ALA A 127 -2.93 1.66 -15.46
C ALA A 127 -3.36 3.13 -15.46
N ARG A 128 -3.31 3.80 -16.62
CA ARG A 128 -3.77 5.19 -16.80
C ARG A 128 -5.28 5.30 -16.61
N GLN A 129 -6.07 4.42 -17.23
CA GLN A 129 -7.54 4.42 -17.10
C GLN A 129 -7.99 4.27 -15.64
N ARG A 130 -7.44 3.28 -14.93
CA ARG A 130 -7.68 3.07 -13.50
C ARG A 130 -7.32 4.31 -12.68
N ARG A 131 -6.13 4.88 -12.93
CA ARG A 131 -5.66 6.06 -12.21
C ARG A 131 -6.57 7.27 -12.41
N ASP A 132 -6.94 7.54 -13.65
CA ASP A 132 -7.73 8.71 -14.01
C ASP A 132 -9.15 8.59 -13.43
N LEU A 133 -9.76 7.40 -13.48
CA LEU A 133 -11.05 7.12 -12.83
C LEU A 133 -10.99 7.28 -11.31
N ALA A 134 -9.91 6.82 -10.66
CA ALA A 134 -9.71 7.02 -9.23
C ALA A 134 -9.55 8.50 -8.89
N LEU A 135 -8.90 9.27 -9.75
CA LEU A 135 -8.71 10.70 -9.56
C LEU A 135 -10.04 11.48 -9.68
N GLU A 136 -10.91 11.12 -10.61
CA GLU A 136 -12.24 11.72 -10.73
C GLU A 136 -13.03 11.62 -9.41
N GLY A 137 -13.12 10.43 -8.82
CA GLY A 137 -13.83 10.26 -7.55
C GLY A 137 -13.09 10.88 -6.36
N PHE A 138 -11.75 10.91 -6.37
CA PHE A 138 -10.97 11.65 -5.37
C PHE A 138 -11.27 13.15 -5.36
N LEU A 139 -11.32 13.78 -6.53
CA LEU A 139 -11.59 15.21 -6.66
C LEU A 139 -13.01 15.56 -6.16
N GLU A 140 -13.99 14.70 -6.44
CA GLU A 140 -15.35 14.89 -5.92
C GLU A 140 -15.40 14.68 -4.39
N LEU A 141 -14.75 13.65 -3.86
CA LEU A 141 -14.65 13.45 -2.40
C LEU A 141 -14.00 14.65 -1.71
N ARG A 142 -12.89 15.14 -2.27
CA ARG A 142 -12.18 16.32 -1.76
C ARG A 142 -13.10 17.53 -1.73
N LYS A 143 -13.77 17.85 -2.85
CA LYS A 143 -14.68 18.99 -2.97
C LYS A 143 -15.77 18.95 -1.90
N ARG A 144 -16.39 17.78 -1.70
CA ARG A 144 -17.47 17.60 -0.71
C ARG A 144 -16.96 17.74 0.73
N VAL A 145 -15.79 17.18 1.05
CA VAL A 145 -15.15 17.36 2.37
C VAL A 145 -14.78 18.83 2.62
N GLU A 146 -14.23 19.53 1.63
CA GLU A 146 -13.93 20.97 1.72
C GLU A 146 -15.20 21.83 1.88
N ALA A 147 -16.34 21.37 1.36
CA ALA A 147 -17.66 21.98 1.59
C ALA A 147 -18.26 21.66 2.98
N GLY A 148 -17.58 20.86 3.80
CA GLY A 148 -18.05 20.46 5.13
C GLY A 148 -19.01 19.27 5.14
N GLU A 149 -19.16 18.54 4.03
CA GLU A 149 -19.97 17.32 3.98
C GLU A 149 -19.22 16.11 4.55
N ASP A 150 -19.96 15.20 5.18
CA ASP A 150 -19.44 13.89 5.62
C ASP A 150 -19.42 12.87 4.46
N ALA A 151 -18.69 13.20 3.40
CA ALA A 151 -18.65 12.39 2.18
C ALA A 151 -17.85 11.08 2.33
N LEU A 152 -16.91 11.03 3.27
CA LEU A 152 -16.01 9.88 3.45
C LEU A 152 -16.74 8.67 4.04
N ASP A 153 -17.75 8.87 4.88
CA ASP A 153 -18.54 7.78 5.48
C ASP A 153 -19.23 6.91 4.41
N GLY A 154 -19.83 7.53 3.39
CA GLY A 154 -20.45 6.82 2.27
C GLY A 154 -19.43 6.04 1.43
N PHE A 155 -18.24 6.62 1.22
CA PHE A 155 -17.13 5.97 0.53
C PHE A 155 -16.63 4.76 1.32
N TYR A 156 -16.35 4.90 2.62
CA TYR A 156 -15.87 3.79 3.45
C TYR A 156 -16.87 2.64 3.53
N ARG A 157 -18.18 2.91 3.65
CA ARG A 157 -19.21 1.86 3.62
C ARG A 157 -19.20 1.08 2.29
N SER A 158 -18.99 1.77 1.17
CA SER A 158 -18.90 1.12 -0.14
C SER A 158 -17.61 0.32 -0.28
N ALA A 159 -16.48 0.86 0.18
CA ALA A 159 -15.20 0.17 0.21
C ALA A 159 -15.25 -1.12 1.05
N VAL A 160 -15.85 -1.07 2.23
CA VAL A 160 -16.04 -2.25 3.09
C VAL A 160 -16.94 -3.27 2.40
N ARG A 161 -18.06 -2.87 1.80
CA ARG A 161 -18.95 -3.77 1.06
C ARG A 161 -18.22 -4.53 -0.05
N LEU A 162 -17.34 -3.87 -0.80
CA LEU A 162 -16.53 -4.49 -1.85
C LEU A 162 -15.56 -5.55 -1.31
N LYS A 163 -15.12 -5.43 -0.05
CA LYS A 163 -14.08 -6.29 0.55
C LYS A 163 -14.62 -7.28 1.58
N GLN A 164 -15.92 -7.30 1.86
CA GLN A 164 -16.54 -8.22 2.83
C GLN A 164 -16.15 -9.68 2.59
N GLY A 165 -16.15 -10.13 1.33
CA GLY A 165 -15.87 -11.52 0.97
C GLY A 165 -14.42 -11.97 1.14
N VAL A 166 -13.48 -11.08 1.46
CA VAL A 166 -12.05 -11.39 1.58
C VAL A 166 -11.47 -11.15 2.98
N LEU A 167 -12.30 -10.74 3.95
CA LEU A 167 -11.84 -10.44 5.30
C LEU A 167 -11.23 -11.65 6.02
N ASP A 168 -11.80 -12.84 5.84
CA ASP A 168 -11.27 -14.08 6.42
C ASP A 168 -9.85 -14.37 5.92
N ASP A 169 -9.56 -14.05 4.66
CA ASP A 169 -8.22 -14.24 4.09
C ASP A 169 -7.22 -13.21 4.63
N TRP A 170 -7.69 -11.99 4.92
CA TRP A 170 -6.88 -10.97 5.59
C TRP A 170 -6.53 -11.39 7.02
N GLU A 171 -7.50 -11.93 7.75
CA GLU A 171 -7.27 -12.46 9.10
C GLU A 171 -6.26 -13.61 9.08
N LYS A 172 -6.43 -14.58 8.18
CA LYS A 172 -5.47 -15.68 8.00
C LYS A 172 -4.06 -15.15 7.75
N ARG A 173 -3.91 -14.21 6.82
CA ARG A 173 -2.62 -13.60 6.47
C ARG A 173 -1.98 -12.88 7.66
N TRP A 174 -2.75 -12.10 8.42
CA TRP A 174 -2.25 -11.44 9.62
C TRP A 174 -1.78 -12.45 10.68
N ARG A 175 -2.61 -13.47 10.96
CA ARG A 175 -2.30 -14.53 11.94
C ARG A 175 -1.03 -15.28 11.58
N SER A 176 -0.89 -15.72 10.34
CA SER A 176 0.29 -16.47 9.88
C SER A 176 1.53 -15.59 9.64
N GLY A 177 1.35 -14.27 9.56
CA GLY A 177 2.40 -13.30 9.25
C GLY A 177 2.82 -12.49 10.47
N ALA A 178 2.35 -11.24 10.54
CA ALA A 178 2.79 -10.27 11.54
C ALA A 178 2.51 -10.72 12.99
N LEU A 179 1.37 -11.38 13.26
CA LEU A 179 1.09 -11.89 14.61
C LEU A 179 2.08 -12.99 15.01
N ALA A 180 2.22 -14.03 14.18
CA ALA A 180 3.17 -15.11 14.44
C ALA A 180 4.61 -14.59 14.56
N SER A 181 5.00 -13.56 13.79
CA SER A 181 6.31 -12.92 13.93
C SER A 181 6.49 -12.23 15.29
N ALA A 182 5.45 -11.59 15.82
CA ALA A 182 5.48 -10.93 17.12
C ALA A 182 5.54 -11.96 18.26
N GLU A 183 4.70 -13.01 18.20
CA GLU A 183 4.66 -14.08 19.20
C GLU A 183 5.99 -14.84 19.27
N ARG A 184 6.61 -15.14 18.12
CA ARG A 184 7.93 -15.78 18.05
C ARG A 184 9.02 -14.99 18.79
N THR A 185 8.94 -13.66 18.76
CA THR A 185 9.88 -12.82 19.53
C THR A 185 9.72 -13.07 21.03
N GLY A 186 8.48 -13.25 21.51
CA GLY A 186 8.20 -13.64 22.89
C GLY A 186 8.79 -15.00 23.25
N GLU A 187 8.62 -16.00 22.39
CA GLU A 187 9.19 -17.35 22.57
C GLU A 187 10.72 -17.30 22.68
N HIS A 188 11.39 -16.55 21.81
CA HIS A 188 12.84 -16.38 21.86
C HIS A 188 13.30 -15.71 23.17
N LEU A 189 12.56 -14.70 23.66
CA LEU A 189 12.88 -14.05 24.93
C LEU A 189 12.79 -15.03 26.11
N ASP A 190 11.80 -15.93 26.11
CA ASP A 190 11.63 -16.92 27.17
C ASP A 190 12.74 -17.98 27.15
N LEU A 191 13.14 -18.45 25.96
CA LEU A 191 14.30 -19.33 25.80
C LEU A 191 15.58 -18.68 26.34
N LEU A 192 15.85 -17.44 25.94
CA LEU A 192 17.04 -16.69 26.36
C LEU A 192 17.06 -16.46 27.88
N ARG A 193 15.91 -16.18 28.50
CA ARG A 193 15.81 -16.06 29.98
C ARG A 193 16.14 -17.37 30.69
N GLY A 194 15.81 -18.51 30.09
CA GLY A 194 16.16 -19.84 30.58
C GLY A 194 17.62 -20.24 30.33
N GLY A 195 18.40 -19.43 29.61
CA GLY A 195 19.76 -19.77 29.17
C GLY A 195 19.80 -20.73 27.98
N ASP A 196 18.65 -20.98 27.32
CA ASP A 196 18.56 -21.79 26.13
C ASP A 196 18.88 -20.96 24.88
N ILE A 197 19.93 -21.36 24.16
CA ILE A 197 20.40 -20.72 22.94
C ILE A 197 20.08 -21.54 21.68
N GLY A 198 19.28 -22.60 21.78
CA GLY A 198 19.02 -23.55 20.69
C GLY A 198 18.52 -22.89 19.41
N HIS A 199 17.58 -21.93 19.52
CA HIS A 199 17.05 -21.20 18.35
C HIS A 199 18.10 -20.38 17.58
N LEU A 200 19.26 -20.08 18.18
CA LEU A 200 20.35 -19.36 17.49
C LEU A 200 21.09 -20.28 16.49
N ALA A 201 20.98 -21.60 16.63
CA ALA A 201 21.54 -22.54 15.67
C ALA A 201 20.83 -22.50 14.31
N ASP A 202 19.60 -21.99 14.28
CA ASP A 202 18.78 -21.82 13.06
C ASP A 202 19.05 -20.47 12.36
N ALA A 203 20.08 -19.73 12.77
CA ALA A 203 20.41 -18.43 12.18
C ALA A 203 20.76 -18.58 10.69
N ASP A 204 20.13 -17.74 9.86
CA ASP A 204 20.31 -17.75 8.41
C ASP A 204 20.15 -16.33 7.85
N ILE A 205 20.63 -16.12 6.63
CA ILE A 205 20.45 -14.90 5.85
C ILE A 205 19.57 -15.20 4.65
N HIS A 206 18.58 -14.36 4.37
CA HIS A 206 17.72 -14.48 3.20
C HIS A 206 17.88 -13.27 2.29
N VAL A 207 18.33 -13.50 1.06
CA VAL A 207 18.57 -12.46 0.05
C VAL A 207 17.53 -12.57 -1.05
N MET A 208 16.94 -11.43 -1.42
CA MET A 208 15.97 -11.32 -2.50
C MET A 208 16.37 -10.18 -3.44
N ARG A 209 16.10 -10.36 -4.73
CA ARG A 209 16.27 -9.33 -5.76
C ARG A 209 15.02 -9.29 -6.62
N ALA A 210 14.51 -8.10 -6.90
CA ALA A 210 13.45 -7.96 -7.90
C ALA A 210 14.07 -8.24 -9.28
N GLU A 211 13.69 -9.37 -9.87
CA GLU A 211 14.09 -9.78 -11.21
C GLU A 211 12.87 -9.77 -12.13
N GLY A 212 12.91 -8.95 -13.18
CA GLY A 212 11.81 -8.85 -14.14
C GLY A 212 11.34 -7.41 -14.38
N PRO A 213 10.34 -7.24 -15.25
CA PRO A 213 9.77 -5.93 -15.53
C PRO A 213 9.02 -5.39 -14.31
N GLN A 214 9.06 -4.08 -14.13
CA GLN A 214 8.30 -3.42 -13.07
C GLN A 214 6.80 -3.63 -13.27
N ARG A 215 6.08 -3.89 -12.17
CA ARG A 215 4.62 -4.06 -12.20
C ARG A 215 3.91 -2.71 -12.13
N PHE A 216 2.74 -2.59 -12.74
CA PHE A 216 1.90 -1.40 -12.63
C PHE A 216 1.15 -1.40 -11.27
N GLY A 217 1.73 -0.74 -10.27
CA GLY A 217 1.15 -0.55 -8.93
C GLY A 217 0.20 0.64 -8.85
N MET A 218 -0.40 0.87 -7.68
CA MET A 218 -1.39 1.95 -7.48
C MET A 218 -0.80 3.35 -7.72
N CYS A 219 0.37 3.61 -7.15
CA CYS A 219 1.04 4.91 -7.24
C CYS A 219 2.04 5.03 -8.39
N GLY A 220 2.51 3.91 -8.95
CA GLY A 220 3.62 3.93 -9.89
C GLY A 220 4.08 2.53 -10.30
N ARG A 221 5.28 2.47 -10.87
CA ARG A 221 5.93 1.23 -11.28
C ARG A 221 6.64 0.62 -10.06
N LEU A 222 6.40 -0.67 -9.82
CA LEU A 222 6.85 -1.38 -8.63
C LEU A 222 7.95 -2.40 -8.94
N ASP A 223 9.00 -2.37 -8.13
CA ASP A 223 9.91 -3.47 -7.88
C ASP A 223 9.34 -4.25 -6.69
N VAL A 224 8.67 -5.38 -6.98
CA VAL A 224 7.99 -6.19 -5.96
C VAL A 224 8.97 -7.21 -5.37
N HIS A 225 8.93 -7.35 -4.05
CA HIS A 225 9.75 -8.30 -3.31
C HIS A 225 8.84 -9.25 -2.53
N ASP A 226 8.79 -10.51 -2.94
CA ASP A 226 8.13 -11.56 -2.16
C ASP A 226 9.15 -12.19 -1.20
N PRO A 227 8.91 -12.13 0.13
CA PRO A 227 9.77 -12.83 1.08
C PRO A 227 9.93 -14.33 0.81
N ALA A 228 8.99 -14.96 0.10
CA ALA A 228 9.07 -16.37 -0.26
C ALA A 228 10.20 -16.68 -1.24
N ASP A 229 10.64 -15.66 -1.98
CA ASP A 229 11.75 -15.77 -2.94
C ASP A 229 13.12 -15.56 -2.28
N GLY A 230 13.16 -15.31 -0.96
CA GLY A 230 14.40 -15.12 -0.21
C GLY A 230 15.24 -16.39 -0.16
N GLN A 231 16.43 -16.36 -0.76
CA GLN A 231 17.36 -17.49 -0.80
C GLN A 231 18.50 -17.30 0.18
N SER A 232 18.94 -18.40 0.80
CA SER A 232 20.17 -18.39 1.59
C SER A 232 21.39 -18.48 0.68
N PRO A 233 22.42 -17.66 0.89
CA PRO A 233 23.72 -17.82 0.25
C PRO A 233 24.59 -18.92 0.91
N HIS A 234 24.11 -19.58 1.97
CA HIS A 234 24.81 -20.67 2.68
C HIS A 234 24.37 -22.06 2.21
#